data_AF-A0AB74ACP1-F1
#
_entry.id   AF-A0AB74ACP1-F1
#
_cell.length_a   1.000
_cell.length_b   1.000
_cell.length_c   1.000
_cell.angle_alpha   90.00
_cell.angle_beta   90.00
_cell.angle_gamma   90.00
#
_symmetry.space_group_name_H-M   'P 1'
#
loop_
_entity.id
_entity.type
_entity.pdbx_description
1 polymer ?
#
loop_
_entity_poly.entity_id
_entity_poly.type
_entity_poly.pdbx_seq_one_letter_code
_entity_poly.pdbx_strand_id
1 'polypeptide(L)'
;QREDGSNDDERYVYDGQGQRCRLISTAQASGRTLTNEVRYLPGLEIRTTADGETLHVVTAQAGRNSVRVLHWEAGKPDAIANDQVRYSLGDHLGSSTLELDQQGGLISQESYYPFGGTAWWAARSAVEAK
;
A
#
# COMPACT_ATOMS: atom_id res chain seq x y z
N GLN A 1 24.07 3.96 6.64
CA GLN A 1 24.30 3.70 8.07
C GLN A 1 24.71 5.03 8.69
N ARG A 2 23.99 5.50 9.71
CA ARG A 2 24.34 6.72 10.44
C ARG A 2 25.47 6.39 11.43
N GLU A 3 26.48 7.26 11.52
CA GLU A 3 27.69 7.01 12.31
C GLU A 3 27.39 6.97 13.83
N ASP A 4 26.43 7.77 14.33
CA ASP A 4 26.17 7.95 15.77
C ASP A 4 24.69 7.83 16.18
N GLY A 5 23.86 7.09 15.44
CA GLY A 5 22.43 6.98 15.77
C GLY A 5 21.78 5.68 15.30
N SER A 6 20.58 5.40 15.81
CA SER A 6 19.75 4.30 15.30
C SER A 6 19.52 4.48 13.80
N ASN A 7 19.57 3.37 13.05
CA ASN A 7 19.30 3.38 11.63
C ASN A 7 17.81 3.18 11.37
N ASP A 8 17.38 3.55 10.17
CA ASP A 8 16.09 3.12 9.64
C ASP A 8 16.18 1.60 9.36
N ASP A 9 15.12 0.85 9.70
CA ASP A 9 15.09 -0.60 9.56
C ASP A 9 13.73 -1.11 9.09
N GLU A 10 13.74 -2.25 8.40
CA GLU A 10 12.54 -3.04 8.13
C GLU A 10 12.69 -4.45 8.68
N ARG A 11 11.64 -4.91 9.37
CA ARG A 11 11.55 -6.27 9.94
C ARG A 11 10.34 -6.99 9.38
N TYR A 12 10.56 -8.23 8.97
CA TYR A 12 9.55 -9.10 8.39
C TYR A 12 9.31 -10.30 9.30
N VAL A 13 8.04 -10.66 9.54
CA VAL A 13 7.65 -11.85 10.30
C VAL A 13 6.85 -12.77 9.38
N TYR A 14 7.16 -14.06 9.43
CA TYR A 14 6.59 -15.10 8.58
C TYR A 14 5.92 -16.18 9.43
N ASP A 15 4.90 -16.83 8.89
CA ASP A 15 4.30 -18.03 9.50
C ASP A 15 5.14 -19.29 9.25
N GLY A 16 4.66 -20.43 9.75
CA GLY A 16 5.31 -21.73 9.55
C GLY A 16 5.32 -22.24 8.11
N GLN A 17 4.61 -21.59 7.19
CA GLN A 17 4.62 -21.90 5.75
C GLN A 17 5.49 -20.90 4.96
N GLY A 18 6.13 -19.94 5.63
CA GLY A 18 6.95 -18.92 5.00
C GLY A 18 6.16 -17.78 4.36
N GLN A 19 4.86 -17.65 4.62
CA GLN A 19 4.08 -16.51 4.16
C GLN A 19 4.30 -15.32 5.09
N ARG A 20 4.51 -14.12 4.53
CA ARG A 20 4.72 -12.91 5.32
C ARG A 20 3.42 -12.53 6.04
N CYS A 21 3.47 -12.42 7.36
CA CYS A 21 2.34 -12.03 8.22
C CYS A 21 2.47 -10.60 8.75
N ARG A 22 3.70 -10.07 8.83
CA ARG A 22 3.96 -8.74 9.38
C ARG A 22 5.13 -8.05 8.70
N LEU A 23 5.01 -6.75 8.48
CA LEU A 23 6.09 -5.82 8.16
C LEU A 23 6.10 -4.70 9.20
N ILE A 24 7.25 -4.43 9.79
CA ILE A 24 7.48 -3.30 10.69
C ILE A 24 8.56 -2.43 10.06
N SER A 25 8.25 -1.17 9.78
CA SER A 25 9.22 -0.21 9.24
C SER A 25 9.47 0.87 10.29
N THR A 26 10.73 1.04 10.69
CA THR A 26 11.17 2.05 11.66
C THR A 26 11.97 3.11 10.92
N ALA A 27 11.64 4.39 11.12
CA ALA A 27 12.40 5.51 10.58
C ALA A 27 12.76 6.53 11.67
N GLN A 28 13.95 7.10 11.60
CA GLN A 28 14.43 8.14 12.51
C GLN A 28 14.26 9.53 11.88
N ALA A 29 13.30 10.29 12.40
CA ALA A 29 12.94 11.62 11.91
C ALA A 29 12.83 12.63 13.05
N SER A 30 13.54 13.76 12.94
CA SER A 30 13.44 14.92 13.85
C SER A 30 13.51 14.58 15.36
N GLY A 31 14.40 13.66 15.74
CA GLY A 31 14.58 13.24 17.14
C GLY A 31 13.52 12.26 17.67
N ARG A 32 12.61 11.77 16.81
CA ARG A 32 11.62 10.75 17.13
C ARG A 32 11.82 9.52 16.25
N THR A 33 11.52 8.36 16.84
CA THR A 33 11.34 7.10 16.12
C THR A 33 9.90 7.02 15.60
N LEU A 34 9.74 6.94 14.28
CA LEU A 34 8.47 6.68 13.61
C LEU A 34 8.38 5.18 13.31
N THR A 35 7.32 4.53 13.77
CA THR A 35 7.08 3.10 13.53
C THR A 35 5.80 2.93 12.75
N ASN A 36 5.90 2.33 11.58
CA ASN A 36 4.76 1.89 10.77
C ASN A 36 4.69 0.36 10.81
N GLU A 37 3.49 -0.18 10.68
CA GLU A 37 3.28 -1.62 10.67
C GLU A 37 2.22 -2.02 9.63
N VAL A 38 2.46 -3.13 8.94
CA VAL A 38 1.47 -3.82 8.11
C VAL A 38 1.28 -5.23 8.65
N ARG A 39 0.04 -5.61 8.94
CA ARG A 39 -0.36 -6.99 9.26
C ARG A 39 -1.10 -7.58 8.07
N TYR A 40 -0.63 -8.73 7.60
CA TYR A 40 -1.18 -9.44 6.46
C TYR A 40 -2.07 -10.57 6.93
N LEU A 41 -3.34 -10.53 6.55
CA LEU A 41 -4.37 -11.50 6.84
C LEU A 41 -4.98 -11.99 5.51
N PRO A 42 -5.69 -13.14 5.49
CA PRO A 42 -6.41 -13.58 4.30
C PRO A 42 -7.40 -12.51 3.81
N GLY A 43 -7.12 -11.90 2.65
CA GLY A 43 -7.96 -10.88 2.03
C GLY A 43 -7.93 -9.50 2.70
N LEU A 44 -7.03 -9.25 3.67
CA LEU A 44 -6.98 -7.99 4.41
C LEU A 44 -5.54 -7.63 4.77
N GLU A 45 -5.19 -6.36 4.58
CA GLU A 45 -4.04 -5.74 5.23
C GLU A 45 -4.50 -4.71 6.25
N ILE A 46 -3.93 -4.74 7.44
CA ILE A 46 -4.10 -3.67 8.44
C ILE A 46 -2.81 -2.87 8.48
N ARG A 47 -2.88 -1.60 8.06
CA ARG A 47 -1.76 -0.68 8.00
C ARG A 47 -1.92 0.37 9.08
N THR A 48 -0.96 0.45 10.00
CA THR A 48 -0.93 1.46 11.06
C THR A 48 0.30 2.34 10.91
N THR A 49 0.14 3.66 11.01
CA THR A 49 1.26 4.61 10.91
C THR A 49 1.61 5.23 12.26
N ALA A 50 2.81 5.77 12.37
CA ALA A 50 3.28 6.48 13.56
C ALA A 50 2.44 7.71 13.97
N ASP A 51 1.64 8.23 13.02
CA ASP A 51 0.77 9.39 13.21
C ASP A 51 -0.66 8.99 13.64
N GLY A 52 -0.91 7.69 13.85
CA GLY A 52 -2.20 7.16 14.33
C GLY A 52 -3.21 6.85 13.23
N GLU A 53 -2.80 6.89 11.95
CA GLU A 53 -3.63 6.39 10.84
C GLU A 53 -3.77 4.87 10.96
N THR A 54 -5.00 4.36 10.84
CA THR A 54 -5.29 2.91 10.74
C THR A 54 -6.13 2.68 9.50
N LEU A 55 -5.52 2.05 8.51
CA LEU A 55 -6.12 1.75 7.20
C LEU A 55 -6.25 0.24 7.03
N HIS A 56 -7.47 -0.21 6.80
CA HIS A 56 -7.82 -1.55 6.35
C HIS A 56 -7.87 -1.57 4.83
N VAL A 57 -7.01 -2.38 4.21
CA VAL A 57 -7.01 -2.65 2.76
C VAL A 57 -7.62 -4.02 2.53
N VAL A 58 -8.92 -4.04 2.23
CA VAL A 58 -9.62 -5.29 1.89
C VAL A 58 -9.35 -5.60 0.43
N THR A 59 -8.92 -6.83 0.12
CA THR A 59 -8.59 -7.24 -1.25
C THR A 59 -9.49 -8.40 -1.67
N ALA A 60 -10.17 -8.24 -2.80
CA ALA A 60 -10.91 -9.28 -3.48
C ALA A 60 -10.28 -9.57 -4.85
N GLN A 61 -10.09 -10.85 -5.16
CA GLN A 61 -9.60 -11.28 -6.47
C GLN A 61 -10.76 -11.34 -7.47
N ALA A 62 -10.55 -10.79 -8.67
CA ALA A 62 -11.52 -10.71 -9.75
C ALA A 62 -10.90 -11.29 -11.04
N GLY A 63 -10.64 -12.59 -11.03
CA GLY A 63 -9.94 -13.27 -12.14
C GLY A 63 -8.47 -12.86 -12.20
N ARG A 64 -8.07 -12.19 -13.30
CA ARG A 64 -6.71 -11.64 -13.47
C ARG A 64 -6.53 -10.24 -12.86
N ASN A 65 -7.62 -9.64 -12.40
CA ASN A 65 -7.67 -8.31 -11.83
C ASN A 65 -7.92 -8.41 -10.33
N SER A 66 -7.75 -7.30 -9.62
CA SER A 66 -8.09 -7.23 -8.20
C SER A 66 -8.89 -5.98 -7.87
N VAL A 67 -9.69 -6.07 -6.82
CA VAL A 67 -10.42 -4.93 -6.25
C VAL A 67 -9.93 -4.72 -4.84
N ARG A 68 -9.57 -3.48 -4.51
CA ARG A 68 -9.20 -3.07 -3.17
C ARG A 68 -10.26 -2.12 -2.61
N VAL A 69 -10.58 -2.26 -1.34
CA VAL A 69 -11.35 -1.26 -0.58
C VAL A 69 -10.43 -0.66 0.47
N LEU A 70 -10.33 0.66 0.45
CA LEU A 70 -9.57 1.42 1.44
C LEU A 70 -10.55 1.94 2.51
N HIS A 71 -10.51 1.31 3.68
CA HIS A 71 -11.33 1.67 4.83
C HIS A 71 -10.43 2.21 5.94
N TRP A 72 -10.57 3.48 6.28
CA TRP A 72 -9.91 4.08 7.44
C TRP A 72 -10.75 3.88 8.69
N GLU A 73 -10.17 3.20 9.67
CA GLU A 73 -10.68 3.14 11.04
C GLU A 73 -10.30 4.43 11.80
N ALA A 74 -9.11 4.98 11.52
CA ALA A 74 -8.62 6.22 12.11
C ALA A 74 -7.71 7.00 11.15
N GLY A 75 -7.67 8.33 11.28
CA GLY A 75 -6.72 9.19 10.56
C GLY A 75 -6.99 9.33 9.05
N LYS A 76 -8.24 9.16 8.60
CA LYS A 76 -8.62 9.29 7.19
C LYS A 76 -8.22 10.65 6.61
N PRO A 77 -7.51 10.71 5.46
CA PRO A 77 -7.29 11.96 4.74
C PRO A 77 -8.61 12.62 4.30
N ASP A 78 -8.70 13.96 4.36
CA ASP A 78 -9.93 14.67 3.99
C ASP A 78 -10.29 14.54 2.51
N ALA A 79 -9.28 14.47 1.64
CA ALA A 79 -9.46 14.44 0.19
C ALA A 79 -9.94 13.09 -0.37
N ILE A 80 -10.03 12.03 0.45
CA ILE A 80 -10.48 10.71 0.03
C ILE A 80 -11.75 10.34 0.80
N ALA A 81 -12.75 9.86 0.08
CA ALA A 81 -13.93 9.25 0.70
C ALA A 81 -13.51 7.98 1.48
N ASN A 82 -14.16 7.71 2.62
CA ASN A 82 -13.96 6.41 3.25
C ASN A 82 -14.54 5.31 2.37
N ASP A 83 -14.08 4.08 2.57
CA ASP A 83 -14.54 2.89 1.82
C ASP A 83 -14.32 3.03 0.30
N GLN A 84 -13.27 3.75 -0.11
CA GLN A 84 -12.95 3.95 -1.52
C GLN A 84 -12.64 2.60 -2.18
N VAL A 85 -13.34 2.29 -3.26
CA VAL A 85 -13.07 1.13 -4.10
C VAL A 85 -12.07 1.48 -5.18
N ARG A 86 -11.01 0.67 -5.31
CA ARG A 86 -10.01 0.76 -6.38
C ARG A 86 -9.97 -0.53 -7.18
N TYR A 87 -10.25 -0.42 -8.48
CA TYR A 87 -10.15 -1.54 -9.43
C TYR A 87 -8.77 -1.53 -10.07
N SER A 88 -8.00 -2.59 -9.87
CA SER A 88 -6.68 -2.78 -10.48
C SER A 88 -6.81 -3.70 -11.69
N LEU A 89 -6.45 -3.17 -12.87
CA LEU A 89 -6.42 -3.91 -14.12
C LEU A 89 -4.99 -4.38 -14.44
N GLY A 90 -4.87 -5.70 -14.59
CA GLY A 90 -3.63 -6.39 -14.86
C GLY A 90 -3.28 -6.46 -16.34
N ASP A 91 -1.99 -6.43 -16.66
CA ASP A 91 -1.50 -6.91 -17.96
C ASP A 91 -1.52 -8.45 -18.04
N HIS A 92 -1.03 -9.00 -19.16
CA HIS A 92 -0.98 -10.45 -19.38
C HIS A 92 -0.06 -11.22 -18.40
N LEU A 93 0.84 -10.53 -17.69
CA LEU A 93 1.76 -11.08 -16.68
C LEU A 93 1.29 -10.82 -15.24
N GLY A 94 0.19 -10.07 -15.06
CA GLY A 94 -0.39 -9.76 -13.76
C GLY A 94 0.14 -8.47 -13.13
N SER A 95 0.86 -7.63 -13.86
CA SER A 95 1.28 -6.30 -13.38
C SER A 95 0.08 -5.37 -13.34
N SER A 96 -0.11 -4.62 -12.25
CA SER A 96 -1.20 -3.63 -12.14
C SER A 96 -0.88 -2.40 -12.98
N THR A 97 -1.51 -2.26 -14.15
CA THR A 97 -1.19 -1.17 -15.09
C THR A 97 -2.13 0.01 -14.99
N LEU A 98 -3.35 -0.19 -14.49
CA LEU A 98 -4.39 0.84 -14.37
C LEU A 98 -5.14 0.67 -13.05
N GLU A 99 -5.34 1.77 -12.32
CA GLU A 99 -6.29 1.82 -11.20
C GLU A 99 -7.45 2.77 -11.51
N LEU A 100 -8.67 2.28 -11.30
CA LEU A 100 -9.91 3.04 -11.51
C LEU A 100 -10.70 3.16 -10.20
N ASP A 101 -11.44 4.26 -10.04
CA ASP A 101 -12.40 4.45 -8.95
C ASP A 101 -13.74 3.72 -9.21
N GLN A 102 -14.66 3.82 -8.26
CA GLN A 102 -15.98 3.19 -8.32
C GLN A 102 -16.85 3.63 -9.51
N GLN A 103 -16.57 4.80 -10.07
CA GLN A 103 -17.28 5.35 -11.22
C GLN A 103 -16.56 5.05 -12.54
N GLY A 104 -15.45 4.29 -12.51
CA GLY A 104 -14.60 4.01 -13.66
C GLY A 104 -13.68 5.17 -14.04
N GLY A 105 -13.56 6.18 -13.18
CA GLY A 105 -12.63 7.29 -13.35
C GLY A 105 -11.19 6.85 -13.09
N LEU A 106 -10.25 7.36 -13.87
CA LEU A 106 -8.83 7.04 -13.73
C LEU A 106 -8.27 7.59 -12.41
N ILE A 107 -7.68 6.71 -11.60
CA ILE A 107 -6.90 7.07 -10.40
C ILE A 107 -5.42 7.14 -10.76
N SER A 108 -4.86 6.04 -11.28
CA SER A 108 -3.44 5.93 -11.59
C SER A 108 -3.18 5.03 -12.79
N GLN A 109 -2.04 5.24 -13.43
CA GLN A 109 -1.52 4.39 -14.49
C GLN A 109 -0.02 4.20 -14.29
N GLU A 110 0.43 2.96 -14.42
CA GLU A 110 1.82 2.58 -14.29
C GLU A 110 2.23 1.67 -15.46
N SER A 111 3.46 1.81 -15.94
CA SER A 111 4.05 0.82 -16.84
C SER A 111 5.42 0.43 -16.38
N TYR A 112 5.79 -0.80 -16.70
CA TYR A 112 6.98 -1.46 -16.17
C TYR A 112 7.95 -1.82 -17.30
N TYR A 113 9.24 -1.73 -17.01
CA TYR A 113 10.28 -2.39 -17.77
C TYR A 113 10.17 -3.92 -17.60
N PRO A 114 10.80 -4.72 -18.48
CA PRO A 114 10.66 -6.19 -18.47
C PRO A 114 10.97 -6.89 -17.14
N PHE A 115 11.81 -6.29 -16.28
CA PHE A 115 12.21 -6.85 -14.99
C PHE A 115 11.54 -6.15 -13.79
N GLY A 116 10.42 -5.45 -14.01
CA GLY A 116 9.55 -4.94 -12.95
C GLY A 116 9.86 -3.54 -12.43
N GLY A 117 10.90 -2.87 -12.93
CA GLY A 117 11.14 -1.46 -12.61
C GLY A 117 10.08 -0.57 -13.26
N THR A 118 9.58 0.44 -12.55
CA THR A 118 8.64 1.44 -13.09
C THR A 118 9.30 2.25 -14.21
N ALA A 119 8.76 2.14 -15.42
CA ALA A 119 9.20 2.91 -16.59
C ALA A 119 8.59 4.30 -16.61
N TRP A 120 7.30 4.39 -16.28
CA TRP A 120 6.62 5.65 -16.04
C TRP A 120 5.42 5.41 -15.12
N TRP A 121 5.01 6.49 -14.44
CA TRP A 121 3.87 6.49 -13.53
C TRP A 121 3.18 7.84 -13.53
N ALA A 122 1.85 7.83 -13.52
CA ALA A 122 1.04 9.03 -13.32
C ALA A 122 -0.20 8.73 -12.47
N ALA A 123 -0.64 9.73 -11.72
CA ALA A 123 -1.87 9.66 -10.94
C ALA A 123 -2.66 10.96 -11.08
N ARG A 124 -3.97 10.87 -10.92
CA ARG A 124 -4.89 12.02 -10.92
C ARG A 124 -4.58 13.02 -9.81
N SER A 125 -4.12 12.52 -8.66
CA SER A 125 -3.65 13.35 -7.55
C SER A 125 -2.63 12.61 -6.69
N ALA A 126 -1.74 13.37 -6.03
CA ALA A 126 -0.76 12.81 -5.11
C ALA A 126 -1.41 12.14 -3.87
N VAL A 127 -2.63 12.56 -3.51
CA VAL A 127 -3.34 11.99 -2.36
C VAL A 127 -3.97 10.65 -2.72
N GLU A 128 -4.54 10.51 -3.92
CA GLU A 128 -5.08 9.24 -4.40
C GLU A 128 -4.01 8.25 -4.85
N ALA A 129 -2.79 8.73 -5.12
CA ALA A 129 -1.62 7.89 -5.32
C ALA A 129 -1.11 7.20 -4.05
N LYS A 130 -1.54 7.65 -2.88
CA LYS A 130 -1.13 7.11 -1.59
C LYS A 130 -1.82 5.78 -1.27
#